data_AF-A0A939HR27-F1
#
_entry.id   AF-A0A939HR27-F1
#
_cell.length_a   1.000
_cell.length_b   1.000
_cell.length_c   1.000
_cell.angle_alpha   90.00
_cell.angle_beta   90.00
_cell.angle_gamma   90.00
#
_symmetry.space_group_name_H-M   'P 1'
#
loop_
_entity.id
_entity.type
_entity.pdbx_description
1 polymer ?
#
loop_
_entity_poly.entity_id
_entity_poly.type
_entity_poly.pdbx_seq_one_letter_code
_entity_poly.pdbx_strand_id
1 'polypeptide(L)' 'MELDEEKRKMIYAEFQQVVQEQLPAIFKVLEVAMMAVRDRVSGLKYSGLPSWGLWNIYEVKID' A
#
# COMPACT_ATOMS: atom_id res chain seq x y z
N MET A 1 -19.58 -2.09 -1.96
CA MET A 1 -18.62 -1.00 -2.27
C MET A 1 -19.24 -0.15 -3.35
N GLU A 2 -19.09 1.17 -3.28
CA GLU A 2 -19.52 2.06 -4.36
C GLU A 2 -18.62 1.83 -5.58
N LEU A 3 -19.24 1.63 -6.75
CA LEU A 3 -18.56 1.29 -8.00
C LEU A 3 -18.31 2.53 -8.88
N ASP A 4 -19.09 3.58 -8.66
CA ASP A 4 -18.86 4.89 -9.27
C ASP A 4 -17.67 5.59 -8.60
N GLU A 5 -16.64 5.89 -9.38
CA GLU A 5 -15.40 6.45 -8.85
C GLU A 5 -15.58 7.84 -8.24
N GLU A 6 -16.40 8.68 -8.86
CA GLU A 6 -16.65 10.06 -8.41
C GLU A 6 -17.45 10.06 -7.12
N LYS A 7 -18.49 9.23 -7.03
CA LYS A 7 -19.24 9.04 -5.77
C LYS A 7 -18.35 8.51 -4.65
N ARG A 8 -17.47 7.55 -4.95
CA ARG A 8 -16.54 6.98 -3.97
C ARG A 8 -15.55 8.04 -3.45
N LYS A 9 -15.05 8.93 -4.30
CA LYS A 9 -14.17 10.04 -3.89
C LYS A 9 -14.88 11.01 -2.96
N MET A 10 -16.14 11.37 -3.26
CA MET A 10 -16.94 12.25 -2.39
C MET A 10 -17.10 11.65 -0.98
N ILE A 11 -17.40 10.35 -0.89
CA ILE A 11 -17.52 9.65 0.39
C ILE A 11 -16.19 9.67 1.16
N TYR A 12 -15.05 9.44 0.50
CA TYR A 12 -13.74 9.49 1.16
C TYR A 12 -13.35 10.90 1.62
N ALA A 13 -13.77 11.95 0.91
CA ALA A 13 -13.53 13.33 1.32
C ALA A 13 -14.30 13.67 2.60
N GLU A 14 -15.59 13.29 2.67
CA GLU A 14 -16.40 13.47 3.88
C GLU A 14 -15.81 12.69 5.07
N PHE A 15 -15.39 11.45 4.84
CA PHE A 15 -14.72 10.65 5.86
C PHE A 15 -13.44 11.32 6.38
N GLN A 16 -12.60 11.86 5.49
CA GLN A 16 -11.38 12.57 5.89
C GLN A 16 -11.68 13.78 6.75
N GLN A 17 -12.73 14.54 6.44
CA GLN A 17 -13.16 15.67 7.25
C GLN A 17 -13.57 15.20 8.67
N VAL A 18 -14.45 14.20 8.76
CA VAL A 18 -14.91 13.67 10.06
C VAL A 18 -13.76 13.15 10.91
N VAL A 19 -12.81 12.43 10.31
CA VAL A 19 -11.62 11.91 11.03
C VAL A 19 -10.76 13.04 11.59
N GLN A 20 -10.60 14.14 10.86
CA GLN A 20 -9.81 15.28 11.33
C GLN A 20 -10.53 16.08 12.42
N GLU A 21 -11.85 16.15 12.38
CA GLU A 21 -12.65 16.88 13.38
C GLU A 21 -12.80 16.10 14.69
N GLN A 22 -13.00 14.78 14.62
CA GLN A 22 -13.25 13.93 15.78
C GLN A 22 -11.97 13.32 16.38
N LEU A 23 -10.84 13.41 15.67
CA LEU A 23 -9.51 12.92 16.07
C LEU A 23 -9.53 11.51 16.73
N PRO A 24 -10.17 10.50 16.13
CA PRO A 24 -10.28 9.17 16.73
C PRO A 24 -8.93 8.42 16.81
N ALA A 25 -7.93 8.87 16.07
CA ALA A 25 -6.59 8.30 16.05
C ALA A 25 -5.53 9.39 15.79
N ILE A 26 -4.30 9.14 16.24
CA ILE A 26 -3.14 10.00 15.98
C ILE A 26 -2.34 9.41 14.82
N PHE A 27 -2.47 9.98 13.63
CA PHE A 27 -1.67 9.60 12.46
C PHE A 27 -0.26 10.17 12.60
N LYS A 28 0.76 9.31 12.73
CA LYS A 28 2.16 9.74 12.90
C LYS A 28 2.88 9.84 11.56
N VAL A 29 3.21 8.69 10.98
CA VAL A 29 3.91 8.57 9.70
C VAL A 29 3.46 7.27 9.04
N LEU A 30 3.47 7.25 7.70
CA LEU A 30 3.37 6.00 6.95
C LEU A 30 4.73 5.31 6.96
N GLU A 31 4.72 3.98 7.10
CA GLU A 31 5.95 3.20 7.05
C GLU A 31 6.54 3.23 5.64
N VAL A 32 7.87 3.41 5.57
CA VAL A 32 8.61 3.21 4.33
C VAL A 32 9.02 1.75 4.26
N ALA A 33 8.58 1.04 3.22
CA ALA A 33 8.96 -0.34 2.99
C ALA A 33 10.33 -0.42 2.29
N MET A 34 11.24 -1.28 2.76
CA MET A 34 12.49 -1.60 2.09
C MET A 34 12.59 -3.10 1.87
N MET A 35 13.02 -3.53 0.68
CA MET A 35 13.22 -4.93 0.34
C MET A 35 14.67 -5.15 -0.09
N ALA A 36 15.35 -6.08 0.57
CA ALA A 36 16.71 -6.48 0.24
C ALA A 36 16.71 -7.91 -0.33
N VAL A 37 17.39 -8.10 -1.45
CA VAL A 37 17.54 -9.41 -2.10
C VAL A 37 18.98 -9.67 -2.49
N ARG A 38 19.32 -10.96 -2.65
CA ARG A 38 20.62 -11.38 -3.15
C ARG A 38 20.73 -11.03 -4.64
N ASP A 39 21.93 -10.69 -5.09
CA ASP A 39 22.21 -10.32 -6.47
C ASP A 39 21.81 -11.41 -7.50
N ARG A 40 21.93 -12.69 -7.13
CA ARG A 40 21.49 -13.84 -7.95
C ARG A 40 19.97 -13.98 -8.11
N VAL A 41 19.18 -13.14 -7.45
CA VAL A 41 17.72 -13.17 -7.53
C VAL A 41 17.28 -12.20 -8.62
N SER A 42 16.66 -12.72 -9.66
CA SER A 42 16.14 -11.94 -10.79
C SER A 42 14.62 -12.02 -10.88
N GLY A 43 14.01 -11.02 -11.54
CA GLY A 43 12.56 -10.99 -11.79
C GLY A 43 11.68 -10.52 -10.63
N LEU A 44 12.25 -10.17 -9.48
CA LEU A 44 11.48 -9.63 -8.35
C LEU A 44 10.99 -8.19 -8.61
N LYS A 45 9.73 -7.89 -8.30
CA LYS A 45 9.12 -6.56 -8.46
C LYS A 45 8.72 -5.97 -7.10
N TYR A 46 9.36 -4.86 -6.72
CA TYR A 46 9.01 -4.11 -5.51
C TYR A 46 7.63 -3.46 -5.60
N SER A 47 6.81 -3.59 -4.55
CA SER A 47 5.42 -3.08 -4.51
C SER A 47 5.17 -1.97 -3.49
N GLY A 48 6.15 -1.61 -2.65
CA GLY A 48 5.97 -0.63 -1.58
C GLY A 48 5.02 -1.06 -0.44
N LEU A 49 4.53 -2.31 -0.48
CA LEU A 49 3.66 -2.87 0.55
C LEU A 49 4.48 -3.61 1.62
N PRO A 50 4.17 -3.44 2.91
CA PRO A 50 4.87 -4.16 3.98
C PRO A 50 4.66 -5.67 3.89
N SER A 51 5.68 -6.43 4.31
CA SER A 51 5.75 -7.88 4.61
C SER A 51 5.33 -8.91 3.55
N TRP A 52 4.62 -8.52 2.48
CA TRP A 52 4.02 -9.43 1.49
C TRP A 52 4.53 -9.17 0.06
N GLY A 53 5.70 -8.55 -0.08
CA GLY A 53 6.34 -8.14 -1.35
C GLY A 53 6.69 -9.26 -2.35
N LEU A 54 6.07 -10.43 -2.23
CA LEU A 54 6.24 -11.61 -3.09
C LEU A 54 5.01 -11.86 -3.98
N TRP A 55 4.21 -10.81 -4.26
CA TRP A 55 3.03 -10.90 -5.12
C TRP A 55 3.35 -11.47 -6.51
N ASN A 56 4.59 -11.29 -6.99
CA ASN A 56 5.07 -11.80 -8.27
C ASN A 56 6.04 -13.00 -8.14
N ILE A 57 5.95 -13.79 -7.05
CA ILE A 57 6.87 -14.91 -6.79
C ILE A 57 7.00 -15.90 -7.95
N TYR A 58 5.94 -16.09 -8.74
CA TYR A 58 5.94 -16.96 -9.93
C TYR A 58 6.89 -16.49 -11.05
N GLU A 59 7.29 -15.22 -11.02
CA GLU A 59 8.23 -14.62 -11.97
C GLU A 59 9.68 -14.61 -11.43
N VAL A 60 9.87 -14.87 -10.13
CA VAL A 60 11.17 -14.79 -9.45
C VAL A 60 12.02 -16.01 -9.79
N LYS A 61 13.28 -15.77 -10.14
CA LYS A 61 14.26 -16.80 -10.48
C LYS A 61 15.54 -16.64 -9.65
N ILE A 62 16.25 -17.75 -9.51
CA ILE A 62 17.58 -17.81 -8.91
C ILE A 62 18.51 -18.40 -9.96
N ASP A 63 19.60 -17.69 -10.25
CA ASP A 63 20.68 -18.19 -11.10
C ASP A 63 21.58 -19.20 -10.37
#